data_AF-A0A0S2HW87-F1
#
_entry.id   AF-A0A0S2HW87-F1
#
_cell.length_a   1.000
_cell.length_b   1.000
_cell.length_c   1.000
_cell.angle_alpha   90.00
_cell.angle_beta   90.00
_cell.angle_gamma   90.00
#
_symmetry.space_group_name_H-M   'P 1'
#
loop_
_entity.id
_entity.type
_entity.pdbx_description
1 polymer ?
#
loop_
_entity_poly.entity_id
_entity_poly.type
_entity_poly.pdbx_seq_one_letter_code
_entity_poly.pdbx_strand_id
1 'polypeptide(L)'
;MNLRGNTFDKIDKRITYWMANQGIKLLRISIGLIFFWFGALKFFEGLSPAQGLAVQTIDVITFGLLPEKLILYGLAIWEVLIGIGLLFNIFLRETLLLLYLQMIGTFTPVFLFPNEVFTVFPYGLTFEGQYIIKNLVVVSAGITLGATVRGGRLRADNETD
;
A
#
# COMPACT_ATOMS: atom_id res chain seq x y z
N MET A 1 32.64 -8.52 -26.48
CA MET A 1 31.67 -7.85 -27.37
C MET A 1 31.02 -6.73 -26.58
N ASN A 2 31.53 -5.51 -26.73
CA ASN A 2 31.15 -4.36 -25.90
C ASN A 2 29.88 -3.74 -26.52
N LEU A 3 28.70 -4.17 -26.04
CA LEU A 3 27.39 -3.82 -26.62
C LEU A 3 26.90 -2.42 -26.23
N ARG A 4 27.70 -1.62 -25.52
CA ARG A 4 27.32 -0.27 -25.05
C ARG A 4 27.96 0.80 -25.93
N GLY A 5 27.29 1.18 -27.00
CA GLY A 5 27.64 2.37 -27.77
C GLY A 5 27.21 3.65 -27.05
N ASN A 6 27.86 4.78 -27.34
CA ASN A 6 27.58 6.11 -26.74
C ASN A 6 26.09 6.53 -26.78
N THR A 7 25.30 6.01 -27.71
CA THR A 7 23.85 6.26 -27.81
C THR A 7 23.06 5.52 -26.72
N PHE A 8 23.46 4.29 -26.37
CA PHE A 8 22.84 3.53 -25.29
C PHE A 8 23.04 4.21 -23.94
N ASP A 9 24.26 4.67 -23.65
CA ASP A 9 24.56 5.36 -22.38
C ASP A 9 23.79 6.69 -22.23
N LYS A 10 23.56 7.42 -23.34
CA LYS A 10 22.74 8.64 -23.33
C LYS A 10 21.27 8.35 -23.03
N ILE A 11 20.73 7.29 -23.63
CA ILE A 11 19.33 6.89 -23.42
C ILE A 11 19.15 6.37 -21.99
N ASP A 12 20.08 5.53 -21.52
CA ASP A 12 20.08 4.99 -20.16
C ASP A 12 20.07 6.09 -19.11
N LYS A 13 20.99 7.07 -19.22
CA LYS A 13 20.99 8.26 -18.35
C LYS A 13 19.64 8.98 -18.38
N ARG A 14 19.09 9.25 -19.58
CA ARG A 14 17.80 9.95 -19.71
C ARG A 14 16.65 9.21 -19.02
N ILE A 15 16.63 7.88 -19.11
CA ILE A 15 15.64 7.04 -18.45
C ILE A 15 15.82 7.12 -16.93
N THR A 16 17.05 6.98 -16.41
CA THR A 16 17.33 7.03 -14.97
C THR A 16 16.96 8.38 -14.37
N TYR A 17 17.27 9.49 -15.03
CA TYR A 17 16.84 10.83 -14.61
C TYR A 17 15.31 10.97 -14.57
N TRP A 18 14.61 10.41 -15.56
CA TRP A 18 13.15 10.40 -15.57
C TRP A 18 12.58 9.57 -14.41
N MET A 19 13.14 8.38 -14.17
CA MET A 19 12.75 7.51 -13.07
C MET A 19 12.96 8.19 -11.70
N ALA A 20 14.08 8.89 -11.51
CA ALA A 20 14.37 9.64 -10.30
C ALA A 20 13.35 10.78 -10.07
N ASN A 21 13.01 11.52 -11.13
CA ASN A 21 12.09 12.66 -11.05
C ASN A 21 10.61 12.26 -10.88
N GLN A 22 10.17 11.17 -11.52
CA GLN A 22 8.76 10.78 -11.54
C GLN A 22 8.43 9.60 -10.63
N GLY A 23 9.41 8.76 -10.27
CA GLY A 23 9.18 7.49 -9.57
C GLY A 23 8.42 7.65 -8.26
N ILE A 24 8.86 8.58 -7.40
CA ILE A 24 8.20 8.86 -6.11
C ILE A 24 6.78 9.40 -6.32
N LYS A 25 6.58 10.27 -7.32
CA LYS A 25 5.27 10.85 -7.63
C LYS A 25 4.30 9.78 -8.12
N LEU A 26 4.74 8.93 -9.05
CA LEU A 26 3.95 7.83 -9.58
C LEU A 26 3.62 6.80 -8.50
N LEU A 27 4.59 6.48 -7.64
CA LEU A 27 4.39 5.58 -6.49
C LEU A 27 3.33 6.12 -5.52
N ARG A 28 3.36 7.42 -5.23
CA ARG A 28 2.36 8.06 -4.38
C ARG A 28 0.97 7.99 -5.00
N ILE A 29 0.86 8.37 -6.28
CA ILE A 29 -0.42 8.40 -7.00
C ILE A 29 -1.00 7.00 -7.13
N SER A 30 -0.19 6.00 -7.47
CA SER A 30 -0.66 4.62 -7.64
C SER A 30 -1.24 4.06 -6.35
N ILE A 31 -0.55 4.23 -5.21
CA ILE A 31 -1.05 3.78 -3.91
C ILE A 31 -2.28 4.58 -3.51
N GLY A 32 -2.26 5.90 -3.69
CA GLY A 32 -3.42 6.75 -3.40
C GLY A 32 -4.66 6.32 -4.18
N LEU A 33 -4.53 6.02 -5.48
CA LEU A 33 -5.63 5.51 -6.31
C LEU A 33 -6.14 4.17 -5.80
N ILE A 34 -5.25 3.23 -5.47
CA ILE A 34 -5.63 1.89 -4.99
C ILE A 34 -6.43 2.00 -3.69
N PHE A 35 -5.94 2.75 -2.70
CA PHE A 35 -6.63 2.94 -1.42
C PHE A 35 -7.96 3.67 -1.58
N PHE A 36 -7.98 4.75 -2.38
CA PHE A 36 -9.21 5.48 -2.64
C PHE A 36 -10.26 4.60 -3.31
N TRP A 37 -9.86 3.85 -4.35
CA TRP A 37 -10.78 3.01 -5.11
C TRP A 37 -11.31 1.85 -4.26
N PHE A 38 -10.44 1.12 -3.56
CA PHE A 38 -10.85 0.00 -2.71
C PHE A 38 -11.68 0.47 -1.51
N GLY A 39 -11.34 1.60 -0.89
CA GLY A 39 -12.15 2.19 0.17
C GLY A 39 -13.53 2.62 -0.35
N ALA A 40 -13.59 3.27 -1.51
CA ALA A 40 -14.84 3.68 -2.14
C ALA A 40 -15.75 2.48 -2.46
N LEU A 41 -15.18 1.37 -2.94
CA LEU A 41 -15.93 0.15 -3.24
C LEU A 41 -16.58 -0.47 -2.00
N LYS A 42 -15.99 -0.31 -0.80
CA LYS A 42 -16.57 -0.86 0.44
C LYS A 42 -17.86 -0.19 0.91
N PHE A 43 -18.21 0.99 0.36
CA PHE A 43 -19.53 1.58 0.59
C PHE A 43 -20.65 0.85 -0.15
N PHE A 44 -20.30 0.04 -1.15
CA PHE A 44 -21.24 -0.77 -1.92
C PHE A 44 -21.17 -2.22 -1.43
N GLU A 45 -22.31 -2.75 -0.99
CA GLU A 45 -22.40 -4.09 -0.39
C GLU A 45 -22.00 -5.19 -1.41
N GLY A 46 -21.19 -6.17 -0.97
CA GLY A 46 -20.90 -7.40 -1.71
C GLY A 46 -19.79 -7.35 -2.76
N LEU A 47 -19.06 -6.25 -2.90
CA LEU A 47 -18.05 -6.07 -3.96
C LEU A 47 -16.59 -6.35 -3.54
N SER A 48 -16.30 -6.56 -2.26
CA SER A 48 -14.92 -6.77 -1.79
C SER A 48 -14.68 -8.21 -1.31
N PRO A 49 -13.79 -8.98 -1.98
CA PRO A 49 -13.48 -10.37 -1.59
C PRO A 49 -12.93 -10.50 -0.16
N ALA A 50 -12.19 -9.49 0.31
CA ALA A 50 -11.52 -9.51 1.61
C ALA A 50 -12.40 -8.97 2.76
N GLN A 51 -13.65 -8.62 2.48
CA GLN A 51 -14.54 -7.95 3.42
C GLN A 51 -14.86 -8.83 4.63
N GLY A 52 -15.15 -10.11 4.40
CA GLY A 52 -15.45 -11.07 5.46
C GLY A 52 -14.28 -11.29 6.43
N LEU A 53 -13.07 -11.48 5.89
CA LEU A 53 -11.88 -11.72 6.72
C LEU A 53 -11.51 -10.49 7.57
N ALA A 54 -11.67 -9.28 7.01
CA ALA A 54 -11.42 -8.04 7.73
C ALA A 54 -12.43 -7.82 8.87
N VAL A 55 -13.72 -8.09 8.63
CA VAL A 55 -14.77 -8.00 9.64
C VAL A 55 -14.50 -8.99 10.76
N GLN A 56 -14.28 -10.27 10.46
CA GLN A 56 -14.00 -11.31 11.47
C GLN A 56 -12.79 -10.95 12.35
N THR A 57 -11.75 -10.37 11.74
CA THR A 57 -10.56 -9.93 12.47
C THR A 57 -10.86 -8.82 13.45
N ILE A 58 -11.59 -7.78 13.02
CA ILE A 58 -11.94 -6.68 13.91
C ILE A 58 -12.95 -7.13 14.96
N ASP A 59 -13.87 -8.02 14.62
CA ASP A 59 -14.82 -8.60 15.55
C ASP A 59 -14.11 -9.34 16.70
N VAL A 60 -13.12 -10.19 16.38
CA VAL A 60 -12.30 -10.87 17.38
C VAL A 60 -11.48 -9.88 18.22
N ILE A 61 -10.86 -8.88 17.61
CA ILE A 61 -10.06 -7.88 18.33
C ILE A 61 -10.94 -7.01 19.25
N THR A 62 -12.17 -6.73 18.84
CA THR A 62 -13.13 -5.91 19.59
C THR A 62 -14.06 -6.73 20.47
N PHE A 63 -13.80 -8.03 20.63
CA PHE A 63 -14.60 -8.96 21.43
C PHE A 63 -16.10 -8.96 21.07
N GLY A 64 -16.43 -8.78 19.78
CA GLY A 64 -17.82 -8.78 19.30
C GLY A 64 -18.63 -7.54 19.67
N LEU A 65 -17.98 -6.46 20.12
CA LEU A 65 -18.68 -5.27 20.61
C LEU A 65 -19.16 -4.35 19.47
N LEU A 66 -18.60 -4.46 18.28
CA LEU A 66 -18.89 -3.57 17.16
C LEU A 66 -19.77 -4.24 16.11
N PRO A 67 -20.85 -3.56 15.64
CA PRO A 67 -21.62 -4.05 14.51
C PRO A 67 -20.76 -4.12 13.23
N GLU A 68 -20.95 -5.17 12.44
CA GLU A 68 -20.24 -5.38 11.16
C GLU A 68 -20.29 -4.14 10.23
N LYS A 69 -21.46 -3.51 10.10
CA LYS A 69 -21.61 -2.29 9.27
C LYS A 69 -20.72 -1.14 9.73
N LEU A 70 -20.53 -0.99 11.04
CA LEU A 70 -19.69 0.06 11.61
C LEU A 70 -18.21 -0.22 11.33
N ILE A 71 -17.79 -1.49 11.44
CA ILE A 71 -16.45 -1.94 11.07
C ILE A 71 -16.19 -1.66 9.58
N LEU A 72 -17.12 -2.03 8.72
CA LEU A 72 -17.00 -1.87 7.28
C LEU A 72 -16.90 -0.41 6.86
N TYR A 73 -17.82 0.43 7.33
CA TYR A 73 -17.78 1.87 7.02
C TYR A 73 -16.57 2.56 7.64
N GLY A 74 -16.15 2.13 8.85
CA GLY A 74 -14.92 2.62 9.46
C GLY A 74 -13.69 2.35 8.59
N LEU A 75 -13.54 1.11 8.11
CA LEU A 75 -12.46 0.74 7.18
C LEU A 75 -12.55 1.48 5.85
N ALA A 76 -13.77 1.62 5.29
CA ALA A 76 -13.99 2.34 4.03
C ALA A 76 -13.56 3.81 4.13
N ILE A 77 -13.97 4.49 5.20
CA ILE A 77 -13.59 5.87 5.48
C ILE A 77 -12.07 5.97 5.67
N TRP A 78 -11.48 5.05 6.44
CA TRP A 78 -10.03 5.03 6.70
C TRP A 78 -9.22 4.93 5.40
N GLU A 79 -9.61 4.01 4.51
CA GLU A 79 -8.97 3.79 3.22
C GLU A 79 -9.12 4.99 2.28
N VAL A 80 -10.32 5.57 2.22
CA VAL A 80 -10.57 6.77 1.41
C VAL A 80 -9.76 7.96 1.90
N LEU A 81 -9.66 8.17 3.21
CA LEU A 81 -8.84 9.23 3.80
C LEU A 81 -7.36 9.07 3.43
N ILE A 82 -6.82 7.86 3.53
CA ILE A 82 -5.44 7.57 3.10
C ILE A 82 -5.28 7.85 1.61
N GLY A 83 -6.22 7.36 0.79
CA GLY A 83 -6.22 7.55 -0.65
C GLY A 83 -6.18 9.03 -1.05
N ILE A 84 -7.09 9.83 -0.49
CA ILE A 84 -7.15 11.29 -0.72
C ILE A 84 -5.86 11.97 -0.23
N GLY A 85 -5.38 11.64 0.98
CA GLY A 85 -4.15 12.21 1.53
C GLY A 85 -2.94 11.99 0.63
N LEU A 86 -2.78 10.78 0.09
CA LEU A 86 -1.70 10.45 -0.86
C LEU A 86 -1.89 11.11 -2.22
N LEU A 87 -3.09 11.09 -2.79
CA LEU A 87 -3.39 11.66 -4.11
C LEU A 87 -3.14 13.17 -4.14
N PHE A 88 -3.65 13.88 -3.15
CA PHE A 88 -3.55 15.34 -3.09
C PHE A 88 -2.33 15.84 -2.32
N ASN A 89 -1.50 14.94 -1.80
CA ASN A 89 -0.28 15.28 -1.05
C ASN A 89 -0.56 16.14 0.21
N ILE A 90 -1.65 15.84 0.92
CA ILE A 90 -2.13 16.60 2.09
C ILE A 90 -1.77 15.81 3.34
N PHE A 91 -1.19 16.47 4.36
CA PHE A 91 -0.86 15.86 5.65
C PHE A 91 -0.15 14.50 5.50
N LEU A 92 0.94 14.46 4.73
CA LEU A 92 1.59 13.19 4.36
C LEU A 92 2.08 12.39 5.57
N ARG A 93 2.50 13.04 6.65
CA ARG A 93 3.00 12.32 7.84
C ARG A 93 1.88 11.57 8.51
N GLU A 94 0.75 12.24 8.68
CA GLU A 94 -0.48 11.74 9.26
C GLU A 94 -1.08 10.66 8.35
N THR A 95 -1.12 10.89 7.05
CA THR A 95 -1.57 9.92 6.04
C THR A 95 -0.74 8.63 6.08
N LEU A 96 0.59 8.75 6.16
CA LEU A 96 1.47 7.58 6.27
C LEU A 96 1.31 6.88 7.62
N LEU A 97 1.08 7.61 8.71
CA LEU A 97 0.76 7.02 10.01
C LEU A 97 -0.53 6.19 9.94
N LEU A 98 -1.59 6.74 9.35
CA LEU A 98 -2.86 6.02 9.13
C LEU A 98 -2.65 4.77 8.26
N LEU A 99 -1.83 4.88 7.21
CA LEU A 99 -1.46 3.75 6.35
C LEU A 99 -0.77 2.64 7.16
N TYR A 100 0.22 2.97 7.99
CA TYR A 100 0.91 1.95 8.80
C TYR A 100 0.00 1.29 9.82
N LEU A 101 -0.87 2.06 10.48
CA LEU A 101 -1.87 1.52 11.39
C LEU A 101 -2.81 0.54 10.67
N GLN A 102 -3.24 0.89 9.46
CA GLN A 102 -4.04 -0.01 8.65
C GLN A 102 -3.26 -1.28 8.27
N MET A 103 -1.98 -1.16 7.89
CA MET A 103 -1.16 -2.33 7.53
C MET A 103 -1.02 -3.31 8.69
N ILE A 104 -0.88 -2.83 9.94
CA ILE A 104 -0.89 -3.72 11.12
C ILE A 104 -2.17 -4.55 11.14
N GLY A 105 -3.32 -3.90 10.98
CA GLY A 105 -4.63 -4.56 10.93
C GLY A 105 -4.76 -5.59 9.81
N THR A 106 -4.22 -5.31 8.61
CA THR A 106 -4.31 -6.24 7.47
C THR A 106 -3.39 -7.45 7.58
N PHE A 107 -2.32 -7.38 8.38
CA PHE A 107 -1.46 -8.54 8.66
C PHE A 107 -1.96 -9.40 9.83
N THR A 108 -2.83 -8.88 10.70
CA THR A 108 -3.38 -9.63 11.84
C THR A 108 -4.03 -10.99 11.48
N PRO A 109 -4.80 -11.13 10.38
CA PRO A 109 -5.43 -12.40 10.01
C PRO A 109 -4.43 -13.54 9.78
N VAL A 110 -3.18 -13.25 9.43
CA VAL A 110 -2.12 -14.26 9.24
C VAL A 110 -1.87 -15.04 10.53
N PHE A 111 -2.02 -14.38 11.68
CA PHE A 111 -1.79 -14.97 12.99
C PHE A 111 -3.08 -15.49 13.63
N LEU A 112 -4.20 -14.79 13.42
CA LEU A 112 -5.50 -15.16 14.02
C LEU A 112 -6.25 -16.24 13.24
N PHE A 113 -6.15 -16.22 11.90
CA PHE A 113 -6.89 -17.11 11.00
C PHE A 113 -5.99 -17.74 9.94
N PRO A 114 -4.95 -18.50 10.33
CA PRO A 114 -4.03 -19.12 9.37
C PRO A 114 -4.75 -20.05 8.38
N ASN A 115 -5.85 -20.68 8.77
CA ASN A 115 -6.63 -21.56 7.89
C ASN A 115 -7.33 -20.80 6.74
N GLU A 116 -7.64 -19.52 6.92
CA GLU A 116 -8.23 -18.67 5.88
C GLU A 116 -7.16 -18.03 4.98
N VAL A 117 -5.93 -17.94 5.47
CA VAL A 117 -4.79 -17.32 4.78
C VAL A 117 -3.98 -18.34 3.98
N PHE A 118 -3.90 -19.59 4.46
CA PHE A 118 -3.07 -20.64 3.86
C PHE A 118 -3.92 -21.82 3.37
N THR A 119 -3.77 -22.17 2.09
CA THR A 119 -4.24 -23.46 1.56
C THR A 119 -3.37 -24.61 2.05
N VAL A 120 -2.06 -24.37 2.20
CA VAL A 120 -1.09 -25.31 2.78
C VAL A 120 -0.14 -24.52 3.67
N PHE A 121 -0.30 -24.62 4.98
CA PHE A 121 0.55 -23.89 5.91
C PHE A 121 2.00 -24.42 5.89
N PRO A 122 3.06 -23.57 5.87
CA PRO A 122 3.06 -22.10 5.85
C PRO A 122 3.34 -21.45 4.48
N TYR A 123 3.28 -22.17 3.35
CA TYR A 123 3.76 -21.65 2.05
C TYR A 123 2.69 -21.56 0.94
N GLY A 124 1.63 -22.36 0.99
CA GLY A 124 0.50 -22.27 0.06
C GLY A 124 -0.50 -21.23 0.54
N LEU A 125 -0.63 -20.10 -0.17
CA LEU A 125 -1.53 -18.99 0.18
C LEU A 125 -2.88 -19.08 -0.54
N THR A 126 -3.96 -18.68 0.14
CA THR A 126 -5.25 -18.38 -0.47
C THR A 126 -5.18 -17.08 -1.29
N PHE A 127 -6.27 -16.72 -1.99
CA PHE A 127 -6.31 -15.43 -2.70
C PHE A 127 -6.17 -14.27 -1.71
N GLU A 128 -6.85 -14.33 -0.57
CA GLU A 128 -6.78 -13.39 0.53
C GLU A 128 -5.35 -13.31 1.08
N GLY A 129 -4.73 -14.46 1.35
CA GLY A 129 -3.34 -14.52 1.82
C GLY A 129 -2.35 -13.89 0.86
N GLN A 130 -2.52 -14.07 -0.45
CA GLN A 130 -1.70 -13.40 -1.46
C GLN A 130 -1.86 -11.88 -1.42
N TYR A 131 -3.08 -11.37 -1.23
CA TYR A 131 -3.31 -9.93 -1.09
C TYR A 131 -2.66 -9.38 0.18
N ILE A 132 -2.73 -10.11 1.29
CA ILE A 132 -2.07 -9.71 2.55
C ILE A 132 -0.55 -9.62 2.34
N ILE A 133 0.09 -10.65 1.79
CA ILE A 133 1.55 -10.65 1.57
C ILE A 133 2.00 -9.56 0.60
N LYS A 134 1.19 -9.24 -0.43
CA LYS A 134 1.48 -8.12 -1.34
C LYS A 134 1.52 -6.76 -0.65
N ASN A 135 0.89 -6.59 0.52
CA ASN A 135 0.97 -5.35 1.30
C ASN A 135 2.40 -4.99 1.76
N LEU A 136 3.35 -5.93 1.73
CA LEU A 136 4.78 -5.62 1.95
C LEU A 136 5.31 -4.57 0.97
N VAL A 137 4.78 -4.54 -0.27
CA VAL A 137 5.12 -3.51 -1.26
C VAL A 137 4.59 -2.14 -0.81
N VAL A 138 3.37 -2.10 -0.27
CA VAL A 138 2.74 -0.88 0.24
C VAL A 138 3.52 -0.33 1.45
N VAL A 139 3.93 -1.20 2.37
CA VAL A 139 4.78 -0.81 3.51
C VAL A 139 6.10 -0.21 3.03
N SER A 140 6.80 -0.90 2.11
CA SER A 140 8.08 -0.43 1.55
C SER A 140 7.93 0.91 0.83
N ALA A 141 6.84 1.07 0.08
CA ALA A 141 6.52 2.32 -0.57
C ALA A 141 6.18 3.44 0.41
N GLY A 142 5.47 3.14 1.50
CA GLY A 142 5.23 4.08 2.60
C GLY A 142 6.53 4.59 3.21
N ILE A 143 7.52 3.71 3.41
CA ILE A 143 8.84 4.09 3.94
C ILE A 143 9.55 5.01 2.95
N THR A 144 9.52 4.64 1.67
CA THR A 144 10.15 5.39 0.58
C THR A 144 9.52 6.78 0.44
N LEU A 145 8.19 6.88 0.49
CA LEU A 145 7.45 8.14 0.49
C LEU A 145 7.78 8.96 1.75
N GLY A 146 7.81 8.31 2.92
CA GLY A 146 8.15 8.91 4.21
C GLY A 146 9.52 9.61 4.20
N ALA A 147 10.52 9.01 3.56
CA ALA A 147 11.84 9.60 3.39
C ALA A 147 11.81 10.94 2.61
N THR A 148 10.83 11.12 1.72
CA THR A 148 10.70 12.33 0.89
C THR A 148 9.87 13.45 1.54
N VAL A 149 9.18 13.20 2.65
CA VAL A 149 8.26 14.16 3.29
C VAL A 149 8.96 15.43 3.79
N ARG A 150 10.29 15.39 4.00
CA ARG A 150 11.11 16.56 4.38
C ARG A 150 11.72 17.29 3.18
N GLY A 151 11.23 17.05 1.96
CA GLY A 151 11.76 17.63 0.73
C GLY A 151 12.89 16.82 0.08
N GLY A 152 13.19 15.63 0.60
CA GLY A 152 14.12 14.70 -0.02
C GLY A 152 13.63 14.27 -1.41
N ARG A 153 14.56 14.15 -2.36
CA ARG A 153 14.28 13.72 -3.73
C ARG A 153 15.17 12.54 -4.08
N LEU A 154 14.64 11.61 -4.86
CA LEU A 154 15.45 10.56 -5.47
C LEU A 154 16.37 11.22 -6.50
N ARG A 155 17.68 10.97 -6.40
CA ARG A 155 18.69 11.48 -7.34
C ARG A 155 19.26 10.31 -8.14
N ALA A 156 19.41 10.52 -9.45
CA ALA A 156 19.94 9.52 -10.37
C ALA A 156 21.46 9.36 -10.22
N ASP A 157 22.16 10.48 -9.94
CA ASP A 157 23.61 10.54 -9.84
C ASP A 157 24.03 11.09 -8.48
N ASN A 158 25.18 10.63 -7.97
CA ASN A 158 25.86 11.27 -6.84
C ASN A 158 26.55 12.52 -7.38
N GLU A 159 26.14 13.72 -6.96
CA GLU A 159 26.94 14.93 -7.17
C GLU A 159 28.25 14.78 -6.37
N THR A 160 29.30 14.30 -7.03
CA THR A 160 30.68 14.74 -6.81
C THR A 160 31.17 15.33 -8.12
N ASP A 161 30.85 16.60 -8.34
CA ASP A 161 31.65 17.54 -9.12
C ASP A 161 32.03 18.70 -8.18
#